data_AF-A0A524C3H9-F1
#
_entry.id   AF-A0A524C3H9-F1
#
_cell.length_a   1.000
_cell.length_b   1.000
_cell.length_c   1.000
_cell.angle_alpha   90.00
_cell.angle_beta   90.00
_cell.angle_gamma   90.00
#
_symmetry.space_group_name_H-M   'P 1'
#
loop_
_entity.id
_entity.type
_entity.pdbx_description
1 polymer ?
#
loop_
_entity_poly.entity_id
_entity_poly.type
_entity_poly.pdbx_seq_one_letter_code
_entity_poly.pdbx_strand_id
1 'polypeptide(L)'
;MGYYQDTSGILSEKELTDLKRLRAVREALDELKRRGISADIPVCPNCKSARLIDLTSYHDLGYIGSFQPAYYCLDCGWYGRTLAVMSNRPQDNAVLEDMCDAFPEMRDDTDEMEKTNT
;
A
#
# COMPACT_ATOMS: atom_id res chain seq x y z
N MET A 1 3.08 -1.29 -30.94
CA MET A 1 4.49 -1.27 -30.50
C MET A 1 4.56 -1.96 -29.16
N GLY A 2 4.87 -3.25 -29.14
CA GLY A 2 4.99 -4.02 -27.90
C GLY A 2 6.36 -3.80 -27.28
N TYR A 3 6.40 -3.36 -26.02
CA TYR A 3 7.63 -3.30 -25.25
C TYR A 3 7.99 -4.71 -24.80
N TYR A 4 9.09 -5.25 -25.32
CA TYR A 4 9.67 -6.51 -24.85
C TYR A 4 10.24 -6.26 -23.45
N GLN A 5 9.53 -6.69 -22.41
CA GLN A 5 10.09 -6.73 -21.06
C GLN A 5 11.01 -7.93 -20.99
N ASP A 6 12.30 -7.67 -20.85
CA ASP A 6 13.30 -8.69 -20.52
C ASP A 6 12.92 -9.31 -19.18
N THR A 7 12.41 -10.55 -19.22
CA THR A 7 12.08 -11.34 -18.03
C THR A 7 13.28 -12.16 -17.57
N SER A 8 14.49 -11.61 -17.64
CA SER A 8 15.57 -12.14 -16.81
C SER A 8 15.05 -12.08 -15.36
N GLY A 9 15.15 -13.19 -14.61
CA GLY A 9 14.68 -13.27 -13.22
C GLY A 9 15.46 -12.39 -12.23
N ILE A 10 16.08 -11.33 -12.74
CA ILE A 10 16.97 -10.39 -12.08
C ILE A 10 16.23 -9.06 -12.05
N LEU A 11 15.96 -8.59 -10.84
CA LEU A 11 15.35 -7.28 -10.63
C LEU A 11 16.30 -6.18 -11.10
N SER A 12 15.73 -5.12 -11.68
CA SER A 12 16.45 -3.88 -11.90
C SER A 12 16.88 -3.26 -10.56
N GLU A 13 17.91 -2.41 -10.59
CA GLU A 13 18.39 -1.70 -9.40
C GLU A 13 17.26 -0.89 -8.72
N LYS A 14 16.36 -0.31 -9.52
CA LYS A 14 15.20 0.41 -9.02
C LYS A 14 14.23 -0.51 -8.27
N GLU A 15 13.85 -1.63 -8.88
CA GLU A 15 12.95 -2.60 -8.25
C GLU A 15 13.55 -3.19 -6.97
N LEU A 16 14.85 -3.46 -6.97
CA LEU A 16 15.57 -3.97 -5.81
C LEU A 16 15.61 -2.92 -4.68
N THR A 17 15.75 -1.64 -5.02
CA THR A 17 15.68 -0.53 -4.06
C THR A 17 14.27 -0.37 -3.49
N ASP A 18 13.25 -0.42 -4.36
CA ASP A 18 11.85 -0.33 -3.97
C ASP A 18 11.48 -1.49 -3.02
N LEU A 19 11.90 -2.73 -3.31
CA LEU A 19 11.68 -3.88 -2.44
C LEU A 19 12.38 -3.74 -1.09
N LYS A 20 13.61 -3.20 -1.04
CA LYS A 20 14.31 -2.93 0.22
C LYS A 20 13.52 -1.95 1.10
N ARG A 21 12.98 -0.89 0.50
CA ARG A 21 12.16 0.10 1.22
C ARG A 21 10.87 -0.53 1.75
N LEU A 22 10.16 -1.29 0.92
CA LEU A 22 8.93 -1.99 1.33
C LEU A 22 9.21 -3.04 2.42
N ARG A 23 10.33 -3.76 2.33
CA ARG A 23 10.74 -4.72 3.35
C ARG A 23 10.93 -4.06 4.72
N ALA A 24 11.56 -2.90 4.77
CA ALA A 24 11.73 -2.18 6.04
C ALA A 24 10.38 -1.79 6.67
N VAL A 25 9.42 -1.34 5.84
CA VAL A 25 8.06 -1.03 6.30
C VAL A 25 7.35 -2.28 6.82
N ARG A 26 7.47 -3.41 6.10
CA ARG A 26 6.92 -4.70 6.53
C ARG A 26 7.49 -5.15 7.88
N GLU A 27 8.81 -5.10 8.05
CA GLU A 27 9.47 -5.52 9.29
C GLU A 27 8.98 -4.69 10.48
N ALA A 28 8.81 -3.38 10.30
CA ALA A 28 8.24 -2.51 11.33
C ALA A 28 6.77 -2.87 11.65
N LEU A 29 5.96 -3.14 10.62
CA LEU A 29 4.56 -3.57 10.77
C LEU A 29 4.45 -4.93 11.48
N ASP A 30 5.32 -5.88 11.15
CA ASP A 30 5.37 -7.20 11.79
C ASP A 30 5.76 -7.08 13.27
N GLU A 31 6.70 -6.19 13.62
CA GLU A 31 7.06 -5.90 15.00
C GLU A 31 5.89 -5.29 15.79
N LEU A 32 5.20 -4.31 15.21
CA LEU A 32 3.98 -3.74 15.81
C LEU A 32 2.90 -4.80 16.00
N LYS A 33 2.71 -5.70 15.01
CA LYS A 33 1.74 -6.79 15.09
C LYS A 33 2.08 -7.75 16.24
N ARG A 34 3.35 -8.13 16.42
CA ARG A 34 3.80 -8.97 17.54
C ARG A 34 3.54 -8.33 18.90
N ARG A 35 3.54 -7.00 18.96
CA ARG A 35 3.19 -6.21 20.15
C ARG A 35 1.67 -6.03 20.33
N GLY A 36 0.86 -6.61 19.45
CA GLY A 36 -0.61 -6.45 19.46
C GLY A 36 -1.09 -5.10 18.93
N ILE A 37 -0.25 -4.36 18.23
CA ILE A 37 -0.56 -3.03 17.69
C ILE A 37 -0.86 -3.12 16.20
N SER A 38 -2.06 -2.74 15.81
CA SER A 38 -2.44 -2.55 14.41
C SER A 38 -2.12 -1.13 13.94
N ALA A 39 -1.44 -1.00 12.81
CA ALA A 39 -1.01 0.28 12.25
C ALA A 39 -1.07 0.26 10.72
N ASP A 40 -1.25 1.46 10.16
CA ASP A 40 -1.22 1.74 8.74
C ASP A 40 -0.06 2.68 8.46
N ILE A 41 0.83 2.31 7.54
CA ILE A 41 1.98 3.12 7.16
C ILE A 41 1.77 3.59 5.72
N PRO A 42 1.68 4.91 5.46
CA PRO A 42 1.59 5.44 4.12
C PRO A 42 2.95 5.31 3.41
N VAL A 43 2.91 4.96 2.13
CA VAL A 43 4.07 4.73 1.29
C VAL A 43 3.92 5.47 -0.04
N CYS A 44 5.00 6.10 -0.50
CA CYS A 44 5.03 6.82 -1.75
C CYS A 44 4.73 5.86 -2.92
N PRO A 45 3.73 6.15 -3.78
CA PRO A 45 3.39 5.25 -4.88
C PRO A 45 4.49 5.17 -5.94
N ASN A 46 5.32 6.22 -6.06
CA ASN A 46 6.38 6.33 -7.07
C ASN A 46 7.69 5.61 -6.68
N CYS A 47 8.20 5.85 -5.45
CA CYS A 47 9.53 5.36 -5.04
C CYS A 47 9.51 4.46 -3.78
N LYS A 48 8.32 4.11 -3.29
CA LYS A 48 8.10 3.24 -2.13
C LYS A 48 8.72 3.71 -0.82
N SER A 49 9.08 4.99 -0.70
CA SER A 49 9.49 5.59 0.57
C SER A 49 8.31 5.81 1.51
N ALA A 50 8.50 5.55 2.80
CA ALA A 50 7.54 5.92 3.85
C ALA A 50 7.69 7.37 4.34
N ARG A 51 8.66 8.13 3.79
CA ARG A 51 8.93 9.52 4.18
C ARG A 51 8.02 10.48 3.42
N LEU A 52 6.76 10.51 3.83
CA LEU A 52 5.71 11.37 3.28
C LEU A 52 5.36 12.48 4.28
N ILE A 53 5.06 13.66 3.75
CA ILE A 53 4.47 14.79 4.47
C ILE A 53 3.04 14.96 3.99
N ASP A 54 2.12 15.09 4.93
CA ASP A 54 0.75 15.53 4.68
C ASP A 54 0.74 17.07 4.57
N LEU A 55 0.31 17.57 3.41
CA LEU A 55 0.18 18.98 3.07
C LEU A 55 -1.28 19.47 3.19
N THR A 56 -2.15 18.71 3.84
CA THR A 56 -3.57 19.07 3.99
C THR A 56 -3.70 20.38 4.76
N SER A 57 -4.10 21.41 4.02
CA SER A 57 -4.20 22.80 4.49
C SER A 57 -5.14 23.06 5.66
N TYR A 58 -5.95 22.08 6.07
CA TYR A 58 -6.90 22.22 7.18
C TYR A 58 -6.19 22.49 8.52
N HIS A 59 -5.01 21.91 8.74
CA HIS A 59 -4.26 22.11 9.99
C HIS A 59 -3.52 23.46 10.05
N ASP A 60 -3.15 24.05 8.91
CA ASP A 60 -2.28 25.23 8.85
C ASP A 60 -3.01 26.54 8.44
N LEU A 61 -4.12 26.45 7.70
CA LEU A 61 -4.77 27.64 7.09
C LEU A 61 -6.25 27.81 7.47
N GLY A 62 -6.82 26.92 8.29
CA GLY A 62 -8.23 26.98 8.69
C GLY A 62 -9.22 26.75 7.54
N TYR A 63 -10.46 27.19 7.71
CA TYR A 63 -11.62 26.93 6.82
C TYR A 63 -11.55 27.54 5.40
N ILE A 64 -10.40 28.11 5.02
CA ILE A 64 -10.19 28.92 3.81
C ILE A 64 -9.30 28.20 2.78
N GLY A 65 -8.72 27.04 3.12
CA GLY A 65 -7.83 26.25 2.27
C GLY A 65 -8.52 25.07 1.58
N SER A 66 -7.97 24.62 0.45
CA SER A 66 -8.54 23.50 -0.31
C SER A 66 -8.66 22.23 0.55
N PHE A 67 -9.85 21.66 0.59
CA PHE A 67 -10.25 20.57 1.49
C PHE A 67 -9.60 19.20 1.21
N GLN A 68 -8.92 19.05 0.08
CA GLN A 68 -8.51 17.73 -0.39
C GLN A 68 -7.10 17.40 0.09
N PRO A 69 -6.90 16.23 0.73
CA PRO A 69 -5.59 15.87 1.23
C PRO A 69 -4.58 15.76 0.11
N ALA A 70 -3.38 16.26 0.37
CA ALA A 70 -2.27 16.27 -0.56
C ALA A 70 -1.01 15.82 0.16
N TYR A 71 -0.17 15.07 -0.53
CA TYR A 71 0.99 14.42 0.07
C TYR A 71 2.23 14.73 -0.74
N TYR A 72 3.35 14.85 -0.05
CA TYR A 72 4.66 15.11 -0.65
C TYR A 72 5.69 14.10 -0.15
N CYS A 73 6.42 13.47 -1.08
CA CYS A 73 7.50 12.55 -0.75
C CYS A 73 8.83 13.28 -0.64
N LEU A 74 9.46 13.15 0.53
CA LEU A 74 10.76 13.78 0.82
C LEU A 74 11.93 13.18 0.04
N ASP A 75 11.79 11.94 -0.47
CA ASP A 75 12.90 11.26 -1.14
C ASP A 75 12.90 11.46 -2.66
N CYS A 76 11.72 11.51 -3.31
CA CYS A 76 11.63 11.61 -4.77
C CYS A 76 10.84 12.83 -5.27
N GLY A 77 10.28 13.64 -4.38
CA GLY A 77 9.52 14.84 -4.73
C GLY A 77 8.13 14.58 -5.31
N TRP A 78 7.63 13.34 -5.26
CA TRP A 78 6.27 13.03 -5.70
C TRP A 78 5.25 13.85 -4.90
N TYR A 79 4.36 14.53 -5.62
CA TYR A 79 3.21 15.25 -5.09
C TYR A 79 1.93 14.65 -5.66
N GLY A 80 0.96 14.34 -4.79
CA GLY A 80 -0.31 13.81 -5.24
C GLY A 80 -1.33 13.69 -4.12
N ARG A 81 -2.52 13.20 -4.47
CA ARG A 81 -3.67 13.10 -3.56
C ARG A 81 -4.03 11.67 -3.19
N THR A 82 -3.40 10.69 -3.83
CA THR A 82 -3.63 9.26 -3.60
C THR A 82 -2.45 8.65 -2.87
N LEU A 83 -2.70 8.04 -1.71
CA LEU A 83 -1.70 7.29 -0.97
C LEU A 83 -1.80 5.79 -1.27
N ALA A 84 -0.64 5.14 -1.36
CA ALA A 84 -0.56 3.71 -1.13
C ALA A 84 -0.33 3.49 0.37
N VAL A 85 -1.05 2.55 0.97
CA VAL A 85 -0.96 2.25 2.40
C VAL A 85 -0.60 0.79 2.58
N MET A 86 0.37 0.52 3.45
CA MET A 86 0.71 -0.82 3.89
C MET A 86 0.20 -1.00 5.32
N SER A 87 -0.56 -2.06 5.57
CA SER A 87 -1.24 -2.29 6.86
C SER A 87 -0.96 -3.69 7.40
N ASN A 88 -0.93 -3.81 8.73
CA ASN A 88 -0.90 -5.10 9.43
C ASN A 88 -2.23 -5.45 10.10
N ARG A 89 -3.28 -4.65 9.88
CA ARG A 89 -4.62 -4.91 10.40
C ARG A 89 -5.09 -6.29 9.92
N PRO A 90 -5.79 -7.06 10.77
CA PRO A 90 -6.47 -8.24 10.30
C PRO A 90 -7.43 -7.83 9.20
N GLN A 91 -7.43 -8.57 8.10
CA GLN A 91 -8.41 -8.40 7.03
C GLN A 91 -9.72 -9.02 7.52
N ASP A 92 -10.45 -8.29 8.37
CA ASP A 92 -11.85 -8.57 8.65
C ASP A 92 -12.70 -7.82 7.61
N ASN A 93 -13.67 -8.50 7.04
CA ASN A 93 -13.66 -8.76 5.60
C ASN A 93 -14.59 -7.85 4.79
N ALA A 94 -15.10 -6.74 5.33
CA ALA A 94 -16.07 -5.91 4.59
C ALA A 94 -15.50 -5.33 3.28
N VAL A 95 -14.23 -4.91 3.27
CA VAL A 95 -13.60 -4.33 2.07
C VAL A 95 -13.24 -5.40 1.04
N LEU A 96 -12.81 -6.59 1.48
CA LEU A 96 -12.51 -7.69 0.56
C LEU A 96 -13.79 -8.34 0.04
N GLU A 97 -14.84 -8.45 0.85
CA GLU A 97 -16.18 -8.89 0.44
C GLU A 97 -16.75 -7.94 -0.63
N ASP A 98 -16.69 -6.62 -0.42
CA ASP A 98 -17.11 -5.63 -1.43
C ASP A 98 -16.30 -5.76 -2.73
N MET A 99 -15.01 -6.09 -2.65
CA MET A 99 -14.17 -6.33 -3.83
C MET A 99 -14.50 -7.65 -4.54
N CYS A 100 -14.91 -8.70 -3.82
CA CYS A 100 -15.40 -9.94 -4.42
C CYS A 100 -16.69 -9.73 -5.24
N ASP A 101 -17.55 -8.80 -4.81
CA ASP A 101 -18.74 -8.42 -5.60
C ASP A 101 -18.37 -7.58 -6.83
N ALA A 102 -17.34 -6.74 -6.73
CA ALA A 102 -16.83 -5.95 -7.86
C ALA A 102 -16.08 -6.80 -8.91
N PHE A 103 -15.43 -7.90 -8.48
CA PHE A 103 -14.64 -8.79 -9.34
C PHE A 103 -15.01 -10.27 -9.10
N PRO A 104 -16.09 -10.76 -9.73
CA PRO A 104 -16.62 -12.11 -9.50
C PRO A 104 -15.63 -13.24 -9.78
N GLU A 105 -14.67 -13.02 -10.67
CA GLU A 105 -13.65 -13.98 -11.08
C GLU A 105 -12.65 -14.33 -9.96
N MET A 106 -12.61 -13.55 -8.87
CA MET A 106 -11.77 -13.85 -7.69
C MET A 106 -12.47 -14.71 -6.63
N ARG A 107 -13.74 -15.12 -6.85
CA ARG A 107 -14.49 -15.94 -5.88
C ARG A 107 -14.14 -17.43 -5.92
N ASP A 108 -13.52 -17.91 -6.99
CA ASP A 108 -13.43 -19.36 -7.24
C ASP A 108 -12.36 -20.10 -6.41
N ASP A 109 -11.46 -19.41 -5.70
CA ASP A 109 -10.37 -20.06 -4.96
C ASP A 109 -10.66 -20.30 -3.46
N THR A 110 -11.65 -19.62 -2.87
CA THR A 110 -11.94 -19.75 -1.43
C THR A 110 -12.75 -20.99 -1.06
N ASP A 111 -13.54 -21.53 -1.98
CA ASP A 111 -14.44 -22.67 -1.71
C ASP A 111 -13.72 -24.04 -1.79
N GLU A 112 -12.52 -24.12 -2.36
CA GLU A 112 -11.77 -25.37 -2.48
C GLU A 112 -10.95 -25.70 -1.21
N MET A 113 -10.59 -24.69 -0.41
CA MET A 113 -9.86 -24.91 0.85
C MET A 113 -10.76 -25.41 2.00
N GLU A 114 -12.07 -25.14 1.97
CA GLU A 114 -13.00 -25.64 2.99
C GLU A 114 -13.39 -27.12 2.80
N LYS A 115 -13.29 -27.66 1.57
CA LYS A 115 -13.73 -29.04 1.26
C LYS A 115 -12.68 -30.12 1.51
N THR A 116 -11.46 -29.76 1.89
CA THR A 116 -10.36 -30.73 2.13
C THR A 116 -10.12 -31.05 3.61
N ASN A 117 -10.85 -30.43 4.54
CA ASN A 117 -10.74 -30.68 5.99
C ASN A 117 -12.02 -31.29 6.61
N THR A 118 -12.80 -32.07 5.85
CA THR A 118 -13.87 -32.94 6.37
C THR A 118 -13.73 -34.32 5.75
#